data_AF-A0A2W6P9U4-F1
#
_entry.id   AF-A0A2W6P9U4-F1
#
_cell.length_a   1.000
_cell.length_b   1.000
_cell.length_c   1.000
_cell.angle_alpha   90.00
_cell.angle_beta   90.00
_cell.angle_gamma   90.00
#
_symmetry.space_group_name_H-M   'P 1'
#
loop_
_entity.id
_entity.type
_entity.pdbx_description
1 polymer ?
#
loop_
_entity_poly.entity_id
_entity_poly.type
_entity_poly.pdbx_seq_one_letter_code
_entity_poly.pdbx_strand_id
1 'polypeptide(L)'
;MSKHNTDTSEQHAAKRRWLNAHEEGYHKAMGNRQVQMIAIGGAIGTGLFLGAGARLQMAGPALALVYLICGLFSFFILRALGELVLHRPSSGSFVSYAREFLGEKAAYVAGWMYFINWAMTGIVDITAVALYM
;
A
#
# COMPACT_ATOMS: atom_id res chain seq x y z
N MET A 1 33.26 -17.11 -23.28
CA MET A 1 32.69 -16.01 -22.48
C MET A 1 31.15 -15.86 -22.56
N SER A 2 30.44 -16.44 -23.56
CA SER A 2 29.01 -16.12 -23.81
C SER A 2 27.96 -16.92 -23.03
N LYS A 3 28.27 -18.11 -22.49
CA LYS A 3 27.26 -19.00 -21.86
C LYS A 3 26.77 -18.54 -20.48
N HIS A 4 27.54 -17.72 -19.77
CA HIS A 4 27.19 -17.28 -18.42
C HIS A 4 26.15 -16.14 -18.42
N ASN A 5 26.09 -15.34 -19.49
CA ASN A 5 25.16 -14.20 -19.60
C ASN A 5 23.74 -14.63 -20.04
N THR A 6 23.62 -15.80 -20.69
CA THR A 6 22.33 -16.39 -21.09
C THR A 6 21.57 -16.97 -19.89
N ASP A 7 22.25 -17.62 -18.94
CA ASP A 7 21.62 -18.27 -17.77
C ASP A 7 20.99 -17.24 -16.81
N THR A 8 21.66 -16.13 -16.54
CA THR A 8 21.10 -15.04 -15.71
C THR A 8 19.89 -14.38 -16.37
N SER A 9 19.91 -14.19 -17.69
CA SER A 9 18.78 -13.60 -18.41
C SER A 9 17.53 -14.51 -18.41
N GLU A 10 17.72 -15.82 -18.51
CA GLU A 10 16.64 -16.81 -18.45
C GLU A 10 16.05 -16.93 -17.04
N GLN A 11 16.90 -16.92 -16.01
CA GLN A 11 16.44 -16.90 -14.61
C GLN A 11 15.61 -15.65 -14.30
N HIS A 12 16.00 -14.48 -14.81
CA HIS A 12 15.24 -13.24 -14.67
C HIS A 12 13.91 -13.26 -15.45
N ALA A 13 13.86 -13.92 -16.61
CA ALA A 13 12.64 -14.10 -17.38
C ALA A 13 11.67 -15.07 -16.68
N ALA A 14 12.17 -16.19 -16.15
CA ALA A 14 11.39 -17.16 -15.39
C ALA A 14 10.81 -16.56 -14.11
N LYS A 15 11.60 -15.80 -13.34
CA LYS A 15 11.13 -15.08 -12.14
C LYS A 15 10.03 -14.08 -12.47
N ARG A 16 10.16 -13.32 -13.56
CA ARG A 16 9.12 -12.39 -14.04
C ARG A 16 7.83 -13.11 -14.44
N ARG A 17 7.94 -14.23 -15.13
CA ARG A 17 6.77 -15.02 -15.54
C ARG A 17 6.01 -15.60 -14.35
N TRP A 18 6.72 -16.09 -13.33
CA TRP A 18 6.10 -16.59 -12.10
C TRP A 18 5.38 -15.49 -11.31
N LEU A 19 5.95 -14.27 -11.24
CA LEU A 19 5.29 -13.12 -10.62
C LEU A 19 4.02 -12.71 -11.38
N ASN A 20 4.09 -12.65 -12.71
CA ASN A 20 2.99 -12.23 -13.57
C ASN A 20 1.91 -13.30 -13.79
N ALA A 21 2.17 -14.58 -13.43
CA ALA A 21 1.18 -15.65 -13.56
C ALA A 21 -0.10 -15.37 -12.77
N HIS A 22 -0.01 -14.60 -11.68
CA HIS A 22 -1.17 -14.16 -10.90
C HIS A 22 -1.98 -13.04 -11.58
N GLU A 23 -1.50 -12.48 -12.70
CA GLU A 23 -2.15 -11.40 -13.43
C GLU A 23 -2.83 -11.88 -14.72
N GLU A 24 -2.59 -13.13 -15.13
CA GLU A 24 -3.20 -13.73 -16.31
C GLU A 24 -4.72 -13.80 -16.14
N GLY A 25 -5.45 -13.03 -16.96
CA GLY A 25 -6.91 -12.95 -16.93
C GLY A 25 -7.51 -11.67 -16.32
N TYR A 26 -6.70 -10.78 -15.75
CA TYR A 26 -7.21 -9.47 -15.28
C TYR A 26 -7.34 -8.47 -16.44
N HIS A 27 -8.55 -7.89 -16.59
CA HIS A 27 -8.79 -6.81 -17.53
C HIS A 27 -8.65 -5.45 -16.84
N LYS A 28 -7.83 -4.57 -17.41
CA LYS A 28 -7.66 -3.19 -16.94
C LYS A 28 -8.85 -2.32 -17.38
N ALA A 29 -10.00 -2.52 -16.75
CA ALA A 29 -11.25 -1.85 -17.08
C ALA A 29 -11.51 -0.56 -16.28
N MET A 30 -10.73 -0.31 -15.22
CA MET A 30 -10.99 0.79 -14.30
C MET A 30 -10.52 2.14 -14.87
N GLY A 31 -11.48 3.07 -15.05
CA GLY A 31 -11.20 4.41 -15.54
C GLY A 31 -10.55 5.32 -14.49
N ASN A 32 -9.93 6.41 -14.92
CA ASN A 32 -9.19 7.33 -14.04
C ASN A 32 -10.05 7.86 -12.86
N ARG A 33 -11.34 8.13 -13.11
CA ARG A 33 -12.27 8.60 -12.08
C ARG A 33 -12.52 7.56 -10.98
N GLN A 34 -12.62 6.28 -11.34
CA GLN A 34 -12.83 5.20 -10.37
C GLN A 34 -11.57 5.00 -9.51
N VAL A 35 -10.39 5.05 -10.13
CA VAL A 35 -9.11 5.00 -9.40
C VAL A 35 -9.01 6.15 -8.40
N GLN A 36 -9.37 7.37 -8.80
CA GLN A 36 -9.36 8.54 -7.90
C GLN A 36 -10.37 8.40 -6.75
N MET A 37 -11.57 7.88 -7.01
CA MET A 37 -12.55 7.64 -5.93
C MET A 37 -12.04 6.62 -4.92
N ILE A 38 -11.35 5.57 -5.37
CA ILE A 38 -10.71 4.59 -4.46
C ILE A 38 -9.61 5.26 -3.63
N ALA A 39 -8.78 6.12 -4.25
CA ALA A 39 -7.74 6.83 -3.53
C ALA A 39 -8.31 7.77 -2.47
N ILE A 40 -9.36 8.54 -2.79
CA ILE A 40 -10.02 9.45 -1.84
C ILE A 40 -10.70 8.66 -0.72
N GLY A 41 -11.44 7.59 -1.06
CA GLY A 41 -12.13 6.75 -0.08
C GLY A 41 -11.16 5.99 0.83
N GLY A 42 -9.98 5.60 0.34
CA GLY A 42 -8.93 5.00 1.16
C GLY A 42 -8.21 6.01 2.05
N ALA A 43 -8.08 7.27 1.62
CA ALA A 43 -7.42 8.32 2.39
C ALA A 43 -8.31 8.92 3.49
N ILE A 44 -9.62 9.08 3.22
CA ILE A 44 -10.59 9.63 4.16
C ILE A 44 -11.31 8.47 4.85
N GLY A 45 -10.88 8.15 6.08
CA GLY A 45 -11.43 7.01 6.83
C GLY A 45 -11.65 7.29 8.31
N THR A 46 -12.00 6.25 9.06
CA THR A 46 -12.28 6.29 10.50
C THR A 46 -11.13 6.85 11.32
N GLY A 47 -9.88 6.69 10.88
CA GLY A 47 -8.72 7.30 11.52
C GLY A 47 -8.77 8.83 11.60
N LEU A 48 -9.35 9.50 10.60
CA LEU A 48 -9.55 10.95 10.64
C LEU A 48 -10.71 11.33 11.57
N PHE A 49 -11.83 10.61 11.52
CA PHE A 49 -13.02 10.97 12.29
C PHE A 49 -12.95 10.56 13.76
N LEU A 50 -12.62 9.30 14.03
CA LEU A 50 -12.51 8.76 15.39
C LEU A 50 -11.18 9.18 16.04
N GLY A 51 -10.09 9.13 15.26
CA GLY A 51 -8.75 9.41 15.77
C GLY A 51 -8.46 10.91 15.95
N ALA A 52 -8.88 11.78 15.04
CA ALA A 52 -8.52 13.20 15.14
C ALA A 52 -9.29 13.92 16.25
N GLY A 53 -10.55 13.53 16.53
CA GLY A 53 -11.34 14.16 17.60
C GLY A 53 -10.69 14.04 18.98
N ALA A 54 -10.34 12.81 19.38
CA ALA A 54 -9.65 12.56 20.65
C ALA A 54 -8.28 13.26 20.70
N ARG A 55 -7.54 13.27 19.59
CA ARG A 55 -6.23 13.94 19.52
C ARG A 55 -6.33 15.46 19.50
N LEU A 56 -7.41 16.03 18.97
CA LEU A 56 -7.63 17.46 18.94
C LEU A 56 -7.95 17.97 20.34
N GLN A 57 -8.73 17.22 21.11
CA GLN A 57 -9.01 17.53 22.51
C GLN A 57 -7.74 17.52 23.37
N MET A 58 -6.81 16.59 23.12
CA MET A 58 -5.55 16.50 23.87
C MET A 58 -4.47 17.48 23.40
N ALA A 59 -4.27 17.62 22.09
CA ALA A 59 -3.17 18.41 21.52
C ALA A 59 -3.56 19.86 21.18
N GLY A 60 -4.86 20.17 21.11
CA GLY A 60 -5.37 21.49 20.72
C GLY A 60 -5.00 21.87 19.28
N PRO A 61 -4.91 23.17 18.95
CA PRO A 61 -4.67 23.64 17.57
C PRO A 61 -3.32 23.20 16.99
N ALA A 62 -2.38 22.77 17.84
CA ALA A 62 -1.11 22.20 17.40
C ALA A 62 -1.27 20.91 16.57
N LEU A 63 -2.41 20.21 16.68
CA LEU A 63 -2.70 19.03 15.88
C LEU A 63 -2.64 19.29 14.37
N ALA A 64 -3.05 20.49 13.92
CA ALA A 64 -2.98 20.87 12.51
C ALA A 64 -1.52 20.92 12.00
N LEU A 65 -0.60 21.46 12.82
CA LEU A 65 0.82 21.48 12.50
C LEU A 65 1.40 20.07 12.45
N VAL A 66 1.00 19.20 13.39
CA VAL A 66 1.43 17.79 13.40
C VAL A 66 0.95 17.07 12.14
N TYR A 67 -0.32 17.22 11.75
CA TYR A 67 -0.82 16.64 10.49
C TYR A 67 -0.11 17.19 9.26
N LEU A 68 0.26 18.47 9.24
CA LEU A 68 0.98 19.08 8.12
C LEU A 68 2.39 18.48 7.99
N ILE A 69 3.12 18.33 9.10
CA ILE A 69 4.45 17.72 9.11
C ILE A 69 4.36 16.23 8.73
N CYS A 70 3.45 15.47 9.32
CA CYS A 70 3.21 14.07 8.97
C CYS A 70 2.79 13.91 7.50
N GLY A 71 1.97 14.84 6.99
CA GLY A 71 1.55 14.89 5.60
C GLY A 71 2.70 15.15 4.64
N LEU A 72 3.65 16.00 5.02
CA LEU A 72 4.86 16.24 4.23
C LEU A 72 5.73 14.98 4.10
N PHE A 73 5.96 14.26 5.20
CA PHE A 73 6.69 12.98 5.15
C PHE A 73 5.93 11.93 4.35
N SER A 74 4.62 11.83 4.56
CA SER A 74 3.74 10.93 3.81
C SER A 74 3.75 11.23 2.31
N PHE A 75 3.82 12.51 1.91
CA PHE A 75 3.92 12.94 0.52
C PHE A 75 5.18 12.38 -0.15
N PHE A 76 6.33 12.45 0.50
CA PHE A 76 7.57 11.88 -0.04
C PHE A 76 7.49 10.36 -0.18
N ILE A 77 6.92 9.67 0.82
CA ILE A 77 6.74 8.21 0.77
C ILE A 77 5.80 7.81 -0.36
N LEU A 78 4.63 8.46 -0.47
CA LEU A 78 3.66 8.20 -1.54
C LEU A 78 4.23 8.52 -2.92
N ARG A 79 5.05 9.57 -3.04
CA ARG A 79 5.73 9.90 -4.29
C ARG A 79 6.69 8.81 -4.72
N ALA A 80 7.52 8.31 -3.80
CA ALA A 80 8.44 7.20 -4.07
C ALA A 80 7.70 5.90 -4.43
N LEU A 81 6.61 5.59 -3.71
CA LEU A 81 5.75 4.45 -4.04
C LEU A 81 5.07 4.61 -5.40
N GLY A 82 4.63 5.81 -5.76
CA GLY A 82 4.04 6.09 -7.07
C GLY A 82 5.01 5.84 -8.22
N GLU A 83 6.28 6.23 -8.05
CA GLU A 83 7.35 5.94 -9.01
C GLU A 83 7.61 4.43 -9.13
N LEU A 84 7.57 3.70 -8.00
CA LEU A 84 7.69 2.25 -7.98
C LEU A 84 6.55 1.54 -8.72
N VAL A 85 5.30 1.97 -8.50
CA VAL A 85 4.11 1.43 -9.17
C VAL A 85 4.15 1.70 -10.68
N LEU A 86 4.66 2.86 -11.10
CA LEU A 86 4.81 3.17 -12.52
C LEU A 86 5.93 2.36 -13.17
N HIS A 87 7.01 2.07 -12.42
CA HIS A 87 8.12 1.25 -12.88
C HIS A 87 7.73 -0.23 -13.01
N ARG A 88 6.95 -0.76 -12.06
CA ARG A 88 6.45 -2.13 -12.05
C ARG A 88 4.93 -2.14 -11.83
N PRO A 89 4.11 -1.99 -12.90
CA PRO A 89 2.67 -2.04 -12.75
C PRO A 89 2.24 -3.49 -12.50
N SER A 90 2.11 -3.85 -11.22
CA SER A 90 1.53 -5.12 -10.79
C SER A 90 0.15 -4.90 -10.18
N SER A 91 -0.76 -5.86 -10.33
CA SER A 91 -2.06 -5.90 -9.63
C SER A 91 -1.93 -6.30 -8.15
N GLY A 92 -0.71 -6.67 -7.71
CA GLY A 92 -0.41 -6.99 -6.32
C GLY A 92 -0.28 -5.79 -5.39
N SER A 93 -0.42 -6.04 -4.08
CA SER A 93 -0.17 -5.05 -3.02
C SER A 93 1.33 -4.79 -2.81
N PHE A 94 1.72 -3.86 -1.92
CA PHE A 94 3.12 -3.59 -1.58
C PHE A 94 3.92 -4.83 -1.16
N VAL A 95 3.24 -5.87 -0.70
CA VAL A 95 3.82 -7.17 -0.38
C VAL A 95 4.44 -7.84 -1.62
N SER A 96 3.87 -7.66 -2.82
CA SER A 96 4.47 -8.12 -4.07
C SER A 96 5.78 -7.39 -4.38
N TYR A 97 5.85 -6.08 -4.14
CA TYR A 97 7.11 -5.34 -4.30
C TYR A 97 8.15 -5.77 -3.25
N ALA A 98 7.74 -6.01 -2.00
CA ALA A 98 8.64 -6.55 -0.97
C ALA A 98 9.20 -7.93 -1.37
N ARG A 99 8.38 -8.79 -1.98
CA ARG A 99 8.82 -10.09 -2.53
C ARG A 99 9.84 -9.94 -3.65
N GLU A 100 9.62 -8.98 -4.55
CA GLU A 100 10.50 -8.76 -5.69
C GLU A 100 11.88 -8.21 -5.26
N PHE A 101 11.90 -7.19 -4.39
CA PHE A 101 13.11 -6.44 -4.03
C PHE A 101 13.82 -6.94 -2.76
N LEU A 102 13.08 -7.38 -1.73
CA LEU A 102 13.65 -7.83 -0.44
C LEU A 102 13.61 -9.35 -0.26
N GLY A 103 12.90 -10.08 -1.14
CA GLY A 103 12.81 -11.53 -1.14
C GLY A 103 11.66 -12.12 -0.32
N GLU A 104 11.56 -13.46 -0.34
CA GLU A 104 10.38 -14.19 0.15
C GLU A 104 10.14 -14.03 1.66
N LYS A 105 11.23 -13.98 2.47
CA LYS A 105 11.12 -13.81 3.93
C LYS A 105 10.56 -12.43 4.30
N ALA A 106 10.99 -11.38 3.60
CA ALA A 106 10.50 -10.04 3.81
C ALA A 106 9.03 -9.92 3.37
N ALA A 107 8.66 -10.57 2.26
CA ALA A 107 7.27 -10.64 1.81
C ALA A 107 6.36 -11.35 2.82
N TYR A 108 6.82 -12.44 3.44
CA TYR A 108 6.06 -13.15 4.46
C TYR A 108 5.77 -12.26 5.67
N VAL A 109 6.80 -11.57 6.19
CA VAL A 109 6.63 -10.65 7.32
C VAL A 109 5.74 -9.47 6.93
N ALA A 110 5.99 -8.84 5.79
CA ALA A 110 5.18 -7.72 5.29
C ALA A 110 3.71 -8.13 5.06
N GLY A 111 3.48 -9.33 4.55
CA GLY A 111 2.13 -9.90 4.36
C GLY A 111 1.39 -10.10 5.68
N TRP A 112 2.05 -10.66 6.69
CA TRP A 112 1.46 -10.80 8.02
C TRP A 112 1.18 -9.45 8.68
N MET A 113 2.12 -8.51 8.59
CA MET A 113 1.95 -7.17 9.13
C MET A 113 0.81 -6.42 8.44
N TYR A 114 0.65 -6.63 7.13
CA TYR A 114 -0.48 -6.10 6.36
C TYR A 114 -1.81 -6.71 6.79
N PHE A 115 -1.86 -8.04 6.97
CA PHE A 115 -3.05 -8.72 7.45
C PHE A 115 -3.47 -8.24 8.83
N ILE A 116 -2.53 -8.13 9.78
CA ILE A 116 -2.79 -7.62 11.13
C ILE A 116 -3.27 -6.17 11.08
N ASN A 117 -2.65 -5.34 10.22
CA ASN A 117 -3.09 -3.97 10.02
C ASN A 117 -4.57 -3.92 9.58
N TRP A 118 -4.96 -4.72 8.59
CA TRP A 118 -6.37 -4.79 8.15
C TRP A 118 -7.31 -5.35 9.22
N ALA A 119 -6.89 -6.36 9.98
CA ALA A 119 -7.67 -6.89 11.09
C ALA A 119 -7.91 -5.83 12.17
N MET A 120 -6.88 -5.05 12.54
CA MET A 120 -7.02 -3.94 13.50
C MET A 120 -7.89 -2.81 12.95
N THR A 121 -7.75 -2.44 11.66
CA THR A 121 -8.63 -1.46 11.03
C THR A 121 -10.09 -1.88 11.12
N GLY A 122 -10.40 -3.16 10.89
CA GLY A 122 -11.77 -3.68 11.05
C GLY A 122 -12.32 -3.50 12.48
N ILE A 123 -11.49 -3.69 13.51
CA ILE A 123 -11.88 -3.45 14.91
C ILE A 123 -12.16 -1.95 15.14
N VAL A 124 -11.30 -1.08 14.59
CA VAL A 124 -11.48 0.39 14.69
C VAL A 124 -12.79 0.81 14.01
N ASP A 125 -13.10 0.25 12.85
CA ASP A 125 -14.34 0.57 12.12
C ASP A 125 -15.59 0.12 12.89
N ILE A 126 -15.58 -1.09 13.49
CA ILE A 126 -16.68 -1.56 14.35
C ILE A 126 -16.83 -0.67 15.58
N THR A 127 -15.72 -0.24 16.18
CA THR A 127 -15.72 0.68 17.34
C THR A 127 -16.29 2.04 16.94
N ALA A 128 -15.91 2.56 15.76
CA ALA A 128 -16.45 3.80 15.23
C ALA A 128 -17.97 3.69 15.04
N VAL A 129 -18.45 2.60 14.43
CA VAL A 129 -19.90 2.35 14.28
C VAL A 129 -20.60 2.32 15.63
N ALA A 130 -20.05 1.62 16.62
CA ALA A 130 -20.65 1.53 17.96
C ALA A 130 -20.66 2.85 18.75
N LEU A 131 -19.76 3.79 18.43
CA LEU A 131 -19.71 5.12 19.07
C LEU A 131 -20.60 6.14 18.36
N TYR A 132 -20.84 5.97 17.06
CA TYR A 132 -21.57 6.93 16.23
C TYR A 132 -23.05 6.56 16.00
N MET A 133 -23.44 5.30 16.14
CA MET A 133 -24.82 4.80 16.02
C MET A 133 -25.39 4.43 17.39
#